data_AF-A0A444XSF0-F1
#
_entry.id   AF-A0A444XSF0-F1
#
_cell.length_a   1.000
_cell.length_b   1.000
_cell.length_c   1.000
_cell.angle_alpha   90.00
_cell.angle_beta   90.00
_cell.angle_gamma   90.00
#
_symmetry.space_group_name_H-M   'P 1'
#
loop_
_entity.id
_entity.type
_entity.pdbx_description
1 polymer ?
#
loop_
_entity_poly.entity_id
_entity_poly.type
_entity_poly.pdbx_seq_one_letter_code
_entity_poly.pdbx_strand_id
1 'polypeptide(L)'
;MRLLFTQERSLRMLKREIESVSSINFVGVRRLLAMKVYTVEEYGHPSRHVMVLCDKNMGKLECHCNFWKIQGFPCKHMFFVMKLEHLLAIHGSVVLKRWTKEAKSLEAYVVKTDDGGDRGFLLRHGALHSTSRWLFFLGAQQVGLFTSALEGIRRLCATVESEFAKGVHPTRSKACGEIRDPIFIRRKGAPKRHKRKASKRKCSKYNKLGHTKRTCVEGRPQKGKGPDRMSWIWNKLTRDNAMR
;
A
#
# COMPACT_ATOMS: atom_id res chain seq x y z
N MET A 1 24.24 -11.39 -2.21
CA MET A 1 22.79 -11.68 -2.22
C MET A 1 22.26 -11.42 -3.64
N ARG A 2 22.02 -12.44 -4.47
CA ARG A 2 21.43 -12.24 -5.81
C ARG A 2 19.98 -11.81 -5.63
N LEU A 3 19.69 -10.55 -5.97
CA LEU A 3 18.39 -9.95 -5.72
C LEU A 3 17.38 -10.37 -6.80
N LEU A 4 16.29 -11.01 -6.38
CA LEU A 4 15.17 -11.42 -7.22
C LEU A 4 14.25 -10.24 -7.59
N PHE A 5 14.49 -9.02 -7.10
CA PHE A 5 13.50 -7.95 -7.09
C PHE A 5 13.68 -6.95 -8.25
N THR A 6 12.59 -6.66 -8.98
CA THR A 6 12.60 -5.84 -10.22
C THR A 6 12.07 -4.41 -10.07
N GLN A 7 11.68 -4.00 -8.86
CA GLN A 7 11.15 -2.66 -8.62
C GLN A 7 11.91 -2.01 -7.46
N GLU A 8 12.35 -0.78 -7.70
CA GLU A 8 13.24 -0.04 -6.79
C GLU A 8 12.61 0.13 -5.39
N ARG A 9 11.29 0.32 -5.33
CA ARG A 9 10.53 0.36 -4.07
C ARG A 9 10.62 -0.94 -3.29
N SER A 10 10.56 -2.09 -3.97
CA SER A 10 10.67 -3.43 -3.39
C SER A 10 12.03 -3.65 -2.75
N LEU A 11 13.09 -3.27 -3.47
CA LEU A 11 14.46 -3.35 -2.98
C LEU A 11 14.68 -2.47 -1.75
N ARG A 12 14.11 -1.27 -1.74
CA ARG A 12 14.17 -0.39 -0.55
C ARG A 12 13.49 -1.02 0.67
N MET A 13 12.32 -1.63 0.50
CA MET A 13 11.63 -2.29 1.63
C MET A 13 12.41 -3.50 2.14
N LEU A 14 12.93 -4.34 1.24
CA LEU A 14 13.77 -5.48 1.61
C LEU A 14 15.03 -5.03 2.35
N LYS A 15 15.72 -4.01 1.83
CA LYS A 15 16.93 -3.43 2.43
C LYS A 15 16.66 -2.93 3.83
N ARG A 16 15.54 -2.23 4.04
CA ARG A 16 15.11 -1.75 5.37
C ARG A 16 14.94 -2.91 6.36
N GLU A 17 14.31 -4.00 5.94
CA GLU A 17 14.15 -5.17 6.81
C GLU A 17 15.50 -5.79 7.18
N ILE A 18 16.43 -5.92 6.23
CA ILE A 18 17.79 -6.44 6.47
C ILE A 18 18.58 -5.52 7.43
N GLU A 19 18.53 -4.20 7.21
CA GLU A 19 19.20 -3.22 8.08
C GLU A 19 18.64 -3.25 9.50
N SER A 20 17.35 -3.49 9.65
CA SER A 20 16.68 -3.56 10.96
C SER A 20 16.98 -4.84 11.76
N VAL A 21 17.70 -5.82 11.18
CA VAL A 21 18.09 -7.06 11.86
C VAL A 21 18.93 -6.80 13.12
N SER A 22 19.67 -5.69 13.15
CA SER A 22 20.45 -5.27 14.33
C SER A 22 19.60 -4.99 15.56
N SER A 23 18.30 -4.72 15.39
CA SER A 23 17.35 -4.51 16.48
C SER A 23 16.75 -5.80 17.05
N ILE A 24 17.20 -6.97 16.60
CA ILE A 24 16.67 -8.27 17.00
C ILE A 24 17.64 -8.97 17.96
N ASN A 25 17.11 -9.42 19.10
CA ASN A 25 17.85 -10.18 20.09
C ASN A 25 17.46 -11.67 20.03
N PHE A 26 18.44 -12.54 20.22
CA PHE A 26 18.22 -13.97 20.36
C PHE A 26 17.81 -14.31 21.79
N VAL A 27 16.70 -15.04 21.95
CA VAL A 27 16.22 -15.51 23.27
C VAL A 27 16.50 -16.99 23.46
N GLY A 28 16.25 -17.80 22.43
CA GLY A 28 16.49 -19.24 22.52
C GLY A 28 16.11 -19.99 21.26
N VAL A 29 16.51 -21.26 21.20
CA VAL A 29 16.17 -22.18 20.12
C VAL A 29 15.67 -23.50 20.69
N ARG A 30 14.60 -24.02 20.10
CA ARG A 30 14.09 -25.37 20.38
C ARG A 30 14.19 -26.18 19.10
N ARG A 31 14.76 -27.38 19.17
CA ARG A 31 14.81 -28.31 18.03
C ARG A 31 13.66 -29.31 18.14
N LEU A 32 12.91 -29.46 17.06
CA LEU A 32 11.79 -30.41 16.92
C LEU A 32 12.01 -31.19 15.62
N LEU A 33 12.44 -32.45 15.73
CA LEU A 33 12.80 -33.28 14.57
C LEU A 33 13.83 -32.57 13.66
N ALA A 34 13.51 -32.40 12.37
CA ALA A 34 14.32 -31.68 11.38
C ALA A 34 14.18 -30.15 11.45
N MET A 35 13.26 -29.63 12.27
CA MET A 35 12.90 -28.23 12.34
C MET A 35 13.52 -27.56 13.56
N LYS A 36 13.81 -26.26 13.46
CA LYS A 36 14.25 -25.42 14.57
C LYS A 36 13.29 -24.26 14.76
N VAL A 37 12.86 -24.04 15.99
CA VAL A 37 12.01 -22.91 16.39
C VAL A 37 12.86 -21.93 17.17
N TYR A 38 13.11 -20.77 16.58
CA TYR A 38 13.82 -19.66 17.19
C TYR A 38 12.83 -18.76 17.90
N THR A 39 13.17 -18.38 19.12
CA THR A 39 12.51 -17.32 19.86
C THR A 39 13.41 -16.10 19.81
N VAL A 40 12.88 -15.00 19.30
CA VAL A 40 13.58 -13.72 19.21
C VAL A 40 12.72 -12.62 19.82
N GLU A 41 13.34 -11.52 20.18
CA GLU A 41 12.63 -10.33 20.66
C GLU A 41 13.21 -9.06 20.01
N GLU A 42 12.49 -7.95 20.11
CA GLU A 42 12.92 -6.67 19.55
C GLU A 42 13.54 -5.80 20.64
N TYR A 43 14.61 -5.09 20.29
CA TYR A 43 15.26 -4.11 21.15
C TYR A 43 14.24 -3.06 21.62
N GLY A 44 14.29 -2.75 22.92
CA GLY A 44 13.32 -1.85 23.57
C GLY A 44 11.95 -2.47 23.87
N HIS A 45 11.72 -3.74 23.49
CA HIS A 45 10.48 -4.47 23.77
C HIS A 45 10.77 -5.86 24.36
N PRO A 46 11.46 -5.93 25.52
CA PRO A 46 11.65 -7.19 26.22
C PRO A 46 10.27 -7.79 26.56
N SER A 47 10.16 -9.12 26.53
CA SER A 47 8.90 -9.89 26.69
C SER A 47 8.01 -10.04 25.46
N ARG A 48 8.21 -9.27 24.36
CA ARG A 48 7.44 -9.49 23.12
C ARG A 48 8.16 -10.50 22.22
N HIS A 49 8.03 -11.77 22.57
CA HIS A 49 8.64 -12.87 21.83
C HIS A 49 7.97 -13.12 20.47
N VAL A 50 8.79 -13.28 19.45
CA VAL A 50 8.40 -13.68 18.10
C VAL A 50 9.04 -15.02 17.79
N MET A 51 8.22 -15.96 17.33
CA MET A 51 8.67 -17.29 16.94
C MET A 51 8.93 -17.35 15.44
N VAL A 52 10.09 -17.89 15.08
CA VAL A 52 10.51 -18.14 13.70
C VAL A 52 10.86 -19.61 13.55
N LEU A 53 10.18 -20.29 12.65
CA LEU A 53 10.36 -21.70 12.34
C LEU A 53 11.24 -21.82 11.10
N CYS A 54 12.28 -22.65 11.19
CA CYS A 54 13.25 -22.89 10.14
C CYS A 54 13.40 -24.40 9.92
N ASP A 55 13.14 -24.83 8.69
CA ASP A 55 13.49 -26.16 8.18
C ASP A 55 14.43 -25.97 6.99
N LYS A 56 15.70 -26.31 7.23
CA LYS A 56 16.76 -26.20 6.21
C LYS A 56 16.56 -27.18 5.07
N ASN A 57 16.06 -28.38 5.36
CA ASN A 57 15.94 -29.46 4.41
C ASN A 57 14.81 -29.17 3.41
N MET A 58 13.70 -28.62 3.90
CA MET A 58 12.57 -28.23 3.06
C MET A 58 12.69 -26.80 2.50
N GLY A 59 13.71 -26.04 2.88
CA GLY A 59 13.83 -24.61 2.53
C GLY A 59 12.66 -23.78 3.05
N LYS A 60 12.09 -24.16 4.19
CA LYS A 60 10.90 -23.54 4.79
C LYS A 60 11.32 -22.59 5.91
N LEU A 61 10.85 -21.36 5.84
CA LEU A 61 11.09 -20.33 6.84
C LEU A 61 9.79 -19.59 7.10
N GLU A 62 9.29 -19.61 8.33
CA GLU A 62 8.00 -19.02 8.70
C GLU A 62 8.12 -18.18 9.98
N CYS A 63 7.50 -17.01 10.00
CA CYS A 63 7.51 -16.10 11.14
C CYS A 63 6.09 -15.74 11.58
N HIS A 64 5.86 -15.70 12.89
CA HIS A 64 4.55 -15.42 13.49
C HIS A 64 4.15 -13.94 13.46
N CYS A 65 5.02 -13.02 13.01
CA CYS A 65 4.72 -11.59 12.96
C CYS A 65 3.71 -11.18 11.86
N ASN A 66 3.19 -12.12 11.06
CA ASN A 66 2.28 -11.92 9.92
C ASN A 66 2.82 -11.02 8.78
N PHE A 67 4.02 -10.45 8.90
CA PHE A 67 4.64 -9.61 7.88
C PHE A 67 4.69 -10.30 6.52
N TRP A 68 5.11 -11.56 6.47
CA TRP A 68 5.18 -12.31 5.21
C TRP A 68 3.82 -12.46 4.53
N LYS A 69 2.73 -12.64 5.28
CA LYS A 69 1.38 -12.75 4.71
C LYS A 69 0.97 -11.45 4.00
N ILE A 70 1.38 -10.31 4.56
CA ILE A 70 1.04 -8.98 4.03
C ILE A 70 2.01 -8.61 2.90
N GLN A 71 3.31 -8.64 3.21
CA GLN A 71 4.36 -8.13 2.34
C GLN A 71 4.82 -9.17 1.34
N GLY A 72 4.88 -10.47 1.66
CA GLY A 72 5.21 -11.53 0.71
C GLY A 72 6.70 -11.79 0.52
N PHE A 73 7.54 -11.27 1.42
CA PHE A 73 8.98 -11.54 1.49
C PHE A 73 9.40 -11.63 2.97
N PRO A 74 10.60 -12.16 3.28
CA PRO A 74 11.04 -12.35 4.66
C PRO A 74 11.07 -11.04 5.47
N CYS A 75 10.64 -11.09 6.73
CA CYS A 75 10.80 -9.96 7.66
C CYS A 75 12.17 -9.96 8.33
N LYS A 76 12.48 -8.88 9.07
CA LYS A 76 13.68 -8.78 9.91
C LYS A 76 13.93 -9.98 10.84
N HIS A 77 12.89 -10.59 11.43
CA HIS A 77 13.04 -11.79 12.28
C HIS A 77 13.51 -13.01 11.47
N MET A 78 13.00 -13.17 10.25
CA MET A 78 13.41 -14.24 9.35
C MET A 78 14.85 -14.03 8.89
N PHE A 79 15.23 -12.81 8.52
CA PHE A 79 16.62 -12.48 8.18
C PHE A 79 17.60 -12.71 9.33
N PHE A 80 17.19 -12.41 10.56
CA PHE A 80 17.98 -12.73 11.74
C PHE A 80 18.25 -14.23 11.86
N VAL A 81 17.22 -15.08 11.70
CA VAL A 81 17.39 -16.54 11.71
C VAL A 81 18.21 -17.04 10.53
N MET A 82 18.05 -16.46 9.35
CA MET A 82 18.91 -16.78 8.20
C MET A 82 20.38 -16.52 8.51
N LYS A 83 20.70 -15.40 9.17
CA LYS A 83 22.06 -15.08 9.62
C LYS A 83 22.57 -16.12 10.62
N LEU A 84 21.77 -16.47 11.64
CA LEU A 84 22.13 -17.50 12.64
C LEU A 84 22.38 -18.87 12.00
N GLU A 85 21.61 -19.22 10.97
CA GLU A 85 21.71 -20.50 10.30
C GLU A 85 22.69 -20.52 9.11
N HIS A 86 23.41 -19.41 8.88
CA HIS A 86 24.34 -19.22 7.76
C HIS A 86 23.71 -19.44 6.38
N LEU A 87 22.44 -19.05 6.21
CA LEU A 87 21.73 -19.12 4.94
C LEU A 87 22.15 -17.95 4.04
N LEU A 88 23.03 -18.22 3.08
CA LEU A 88 23.60 -17.21 2.16
C LEU A 88 22.63 -16.76 1.05
N ALA A 89 21.54 -17.50 0.86
CA ALA A 89 20.52 -17.24 -0.15
C ALA A 89 19.11 -17.36 0.44
N ILE A 90 18.22 -16.47 -0.01
CA ILE A 90 16.79 -16.60 0.27
C ILE A 90 16.25 -17.68 -0.66
N HIS A 91 15.65 -18.73 -0.10
CA HIS A 91 15.01 -19.75 -0.90
C HIS A 91 13.78 -19.19 -1.62
N GLY A 92 13.57 -19.58 -2.88
CA GLY A 92 12.51 -19.02 -3.73
C GLY A 92 11.10 -19.22 -3.16
N SER A 93 10.88 -20.27 -2.37
CA SER A 93 9.59 -20.51 -1.69
C SER A 93 9.19 -19.42 -0.69
N VAL A 94 10.17 -18.67 -0.15
CA VAL A 94 9.95 -17.65 0.88
C VAL A 94 9.69 -16.27 0.26
N VAL A 95 9.78 -16.12 -1.06
CA VAL A 95 9.51 -14.87 -1.77
C VAL A 95 8.36 -15.08 -2.75
N LEU A 96 7.27 -14.33 -2.58
CA LEU A 96 6.15 -14.40 -3.51
C LEU A 96 6.57 -13.92 -4.90
N LYS A 97 6.06 -14.59 -5.95
CA LYS A 97 6.33 -14.30 -7.37
C LYS A 97 6.20 -12.82 -7.74
N ARG A 98 5.29 -12.06 -7.11
CA ARG A 98 5.13 -10.61 -7.38
C ARG A 98 6.39 -9.77 -7.10
N TRP A 99 7.29 -10.32 -6.30
CA TRP A 99 8.56 -9.68 -5.96
C TRP A 99 9.73 -10.22 -6.76
N THR A 100 9.52 -11.25 -7.57
CA THR A 100 10.60 -11.88 -8.32
C THR A 100 10.70 -11.29 -9.72
N LYS A 101 11.74 -11.67 -10.49
CA LYS A 101 11.91 -11.18 -11.88
C LYS A 101 10.81 -11.71 -12.80
N GLU A 102 10.31 -12.88 -12.46
CA GLU A 102 9.23 -13.59 -13.13
C GLU A 102 7.88 -12.88 -12.96
N ALA A 103 7.75 -11.90 -12.06
CA ALA A 103 6.56 -11.03 -11.99
C ALA A 103 6.28 -10.30 -13.31
N LYS A 104 7.32 -10.07 -14.12
CA LYS A 104 7.25 -9.37 -15.41
C LYS A 104 7.35 -10.32 -16.60
N SER A 105 7.41 -11.64 -16.38
CA SER A 105 7.49 -12.60 -17.49
C SER A 105 6.20 -12.62 -18.28
N LEU A 106 6.28 -12.91 -19.57
CA LEU A 106 5.12 -12.95 -20.46
C LEU A 106 4.08 -13.97 -19.96
N GLU A 107 4.56 -15.11 -19.45
CA GLU A 107 3.75 -16.20 -18.90
C GLU A 107 2.93 -15.76 -17.67
N ALA A 108 3.46 -14.84 -16.85
CA ALA A 108 2.74 -14.30 -15.70
C ALA A 108 1.50 -13.47 -16.09
N TYR A 109 1.47 -12.96 -17.34
CA TYR A 109 0.32 -12.26 -17.90
C TYR A 109 -0.68 -13.23 -18.55
N VAL A 110 -0.20 -14.27 -19.25
CA VAL A 110 -1.06 -15.27 -19.93
C VAL A 110 -1.85 -16.12 -18.93
N VAL A 111 -1.24 -16.51 -17.80
CA VAL A 111 -1.87 -17.43 -16.82
C VAL A 111 -2.93 -16.73 -15.93
N LYS A 112 -2.97 -15.40 -15.89
CA LYS A 112 -3.93 -14.63 -15.06
C LYS A 112 -5.22 -14.25 -15.78
N THR A 113 -5.39 -14.65 -17.04
CA THR A 113 -6.33 -14.00 -17.97
C THR A 113 -7.32 -14.95 -18.63
N ASP A 114 -7.80 -15.95 -17.89
CA ASP A 114 -9.00 -16.71 -18.30
C ASP A 114 -10.32 -15.97 -17.95
N ASP A 115 -10.24 -14.97 -17.07
CA ASP A 115 -11.31 -14.03 -16.78
C ASP A 115 -11.26 -12.90 -17.82
N GLY A 116 -12.17 -12.94 -18.81
CA GLY A 116 -12.36 -11.92 -19.84
C GLY A 116 -12.82 -10.54 -19.33
N GLY A 117 -12.67 -10.22 -18.05
CA GLY A 117 -13.09 -8.96 -17.43
C GLY A 117 -12.06 -7.82 -17.46
N ASP A 118 -12.53 -6.64 -17.03
CA ASP A 118 -11.79 -5.35 -17.01
C ASP A 118 -10.40 -5.43 -16.36
N ARG A 119 -10.25 -6.30 -15.36
CA ARG A 119 -8.98 -6.47 -14.63
C ARG A 119 -7.88 -7.06 -15.49
N GLY A 120 -8.21 -8.03 -16.35
CA GLY A 120 -7.27 -8.64 -17.28
C GLY A 120 -6.80 -7.64 -18.34
N PHE A 121 -7.74 -6.84 -18.87
CA PHE A 121 -7.44 -5.76 -19.81
C PHE A 121 -6.48 -4.73 -19.20
N LEU A 122 -6.80 -4.20 -18.01
CA LEU A 122 -5.98 -3.19 -17.34
C LEU A 122 -4.55 -3.67 -17.05
N LEU A 123 -4.39 -4.94 -16.69
CA LEU A 123 -3.07 -5.53 -16.43
C LEU A 123 -2.24 -5.60 -17.72
N ARG A 124 -2.80 -6.12 -18.82
CA ARG A 124 -2.13 -6.19 -20.13
C ARG A 124 -1.81 -4.81 -20.68
N HIS A 125 -2.75 -3.88 -20.59
CA HIS A 125 -2.57 -2.50 -21.01
C HIS A 125 -1.43 -1.81 -20.24
N GLY A 126 -1.42 -1.93 -18.90
CA GLY A 126 -0.37 -1.35 -18.07
C GLY A 126 1.03 -1.93 -18.34
N ALA A 127 1.11 -3.22 -18.66
CA ALA A 127 2.36 -3.89 -19.03
C ALA A 127 2.91 -3.40 -20.37
N LEU A 128 2.05 -3.34 -21.41
CA LEU A 128 2.40 -2.77 -22.71
C LEU A 128 2.91 -1.33 -22.56
N HIS A 129 2.14 -0.49 -21.86
CA HIS A 129 2.52 0.89 -21.60
C HIS A 129 3.87 1.03 -20.89
N SER A 130 4.12 0.21 -19.86
CA SER A 130 5.37 0.25 -19.10
C SER A 130 6.58 -0.13 -19.95
N THR A 131 6.44 -1.12 -20.83
CA THR A 131 7.51 -1.57 -21.74
C THR A 131 7.75 -0.55 -22.86
N SER A 132 6.68 0.02 -23.44
CA SER A 132 6.77 1.02 -24.51
C SER A 132 7.39 2.35 -24.06
N ARG A 133 7.43 2.64 -22.75
CA ARG A 133 8.03 3.89 -22.24
C ARG A 133 9.49 4.10 -22.69
N TRP A 134 10.31 3.05 -22.66
CA TRP A 134 11.71 3.17 -23.09
C TRP A 134 11.84 3.38 -24.59
N LEU A 135 10.98 2.71 -25.37
CA LEU A 135 10.86 2.91 -26.81
C LEU A 135 10.50 4.37 -27.13
N PHE A 136 9.53 4.97 -26.43
CA PHE A 136 9.15 6.37 -26.65
C PHE A 136 10.30 7.32 -26.30
N PHE A 137 11.00 7.08 -25.20
CA PHE A 137 12.15 7.88 -24.80
C PHE A 137 13.27 7.84 -25.86
N LEU A 138 13.65 6.64 -26.33
CA LEU A 138 14.68 6.50 -27.36
C LEU A 138 14.24 7.06 -28.72
N GLY A 139 13.01 6.77 -29.15
CA GLY A 139 12.46 7.24 -30.40
C GLY A 139 12.38 8.76 -30.48
N ALA A 140 12.15 9.45 -29.36
CA ALA A 140 12.07 10.91 -29.32
C ALA A 140 13.44 11.62 -29.41
N GLN A 141 14.58 10.92 -29.28
CA GLN A 141 15.88 11.59 -29.23
C GLN A 141 16.36 12.11 -30.59
N GLN A 142 15.99 11.45 -31.69
CA GLN A 142 16.46 11.78 -33.03
C GLN A 142 15.40 11.46 -34.09
N VAL A 143 15.36 12.24 -35.18
CA VAL A 143 14.37 12.08 -36.25
C VAL A 143 14.42 10.68 -36.88
N GLY A 144 15.62 10.13 -37.11
CA GLY A 144 15.77 8.78 -37.67
C GLY A 144 15.29 7.67 -36.73
N LEU A 145 15.47 7.83 -35.42
CA LEU A 145 14.95 6.90 -34.42
C LEU A 145 13.43 7.04 -34.26
N PHE A 146 12.90 8.26 -34.39
CA PHE A 146 11.48 8.54 -34.36
C PHE A 146 10.75 7.85 -35.51
N THR A 147 11.23 8.01 -36.75
CA THR A 147 10.61 7.39 -37.93
C THR A 147 10.69 5.87 -37.86
N SER A 148 11.83 5.32 -37.46
CA SER A 148 12.01 3.88 -37.25
C SER A 148 11.07 3.33 -36.16
N ALA A 149 10.97 4.00 -35.03
CA ALA A 149 10.09 3.61 -33.92
C ALA A 149 8.61 3.68 -34.34
N LEU A 150 8.20 4.76 -35.00
CA LEU A 150 6.81 4.95 -35.43
C LEU A 150 6.40 3.91 -36.48
N GLU A 151 7.27 3.62 -37.44
CA GLU A 151 7.03 2.58 -38.45
C GLU A 151 6.98 1.17 -37.83
N GLY A 152 7.86 0.89 -36.88
CA GLY A 152 7.80 -0.33 -36.07
C GLY A 152 6.47 -0.47 -35.33
N ILE A 153 6.02 0.59 -34.66
CA ILE A 153 4.74 0.60 -33.92
C ILE A 153 3.57 0.35 -34.87
N ARG A 154 3.52 1.03 -36.03
CA ARG A 154 2.44 0.85 -37.02
C ARG A 154 2.36 -0.59 -37.53
N ARG A 155 3.50 -1.19 -37.88
CA ARG A 155 3.55 -2.59 -38.31
C ARG A 155 3.07 -3.54 -37.21
N LEU A 156 3.48 -3.31 -35.97
CA LEU A 156 3.01 -4.11 -34.83
C LEU A 156 1.49 -3.96 -34.61
N CYS A 157 0.94 -2.74 -34.71
CA CYS A 157 -0.51 -2.50 -34.63
C CYS A 157 -1.26 -3.28 -35.71
N ALA A 158 -0.82 -3.20 -36.98
CA ALA A 158 -1.44 -3.92 -38.08
C ALA A 158 -1.44 -5.45 -37.87
N THR A 159 -0.35 -6.01 -37.37
CA THR A 159 -0.28 -7.44 -37.02
C THR A 159 -1.29 -7.80 -35.93
N VAL A 160 -1.33 -7.04 -34.83
CA VAL A 160 -2.24 -7.30 -33.70
C VAL A 160 -3.71 -7.15 -34.13
N GLU A 161 -4.04 -6.16 -34.93
CA GLU A 161 -5.38 -5.95 -35.50
C GLU A 161 -5.79 -7.13 -36.41
N SER A 162 -4.87 -7.63 -37.24
CA SER A 162 -5.12 -8.79 -38.09
C SER A 162 -5.40 -10.06 -37.26
N GLU A 163 -4.60 -10.32 -36.23
CA GLU A 163 -4.82 -11.45 -35.33
C GLU A 163 -6.13 -11.32 -34.53
N PHE A 164 -6.48 -10.10 -34.12
CA PHE A 164 -7.76 -9.81 -33.49
C PHE A 164 -8.94 -10.12 -34.43
N ALA A 165 -8.85 -9.73 -35.71
CA ALA A 165 -9.88 -10.01 -36.71
C ALA A 165 -10.05 -11.52 -37.00
N LYS A 166 -8.97 -12.31 -36.94
CA LYS A 166 -9.00 -13.78 -37.15
C LYS A 166 -9.65 -14.54 -35.98
N GLY A 167 -9.60 -13.99 -34.76
CA GLY A 167 -10.17 -14.60 -33.55
C GLY A 167 -11.68 -14.39 -33.36
N VAL A 168 -12.31 -13.52 -34.15
CA VAL A 168 -13.76 -13.27 -34.11
C VAL A 168 -14.46 -14.18 -35.12
N HIS A 169 -14.78 -15.40 -34.72
CA HIS A 169 -15.82 -16.17 -35.43
C HIS A 169 -17.13 -15.35 -35.38
N PRO A 170 -17.89 -15.20 -36.48
CA PRO A 170 -19.10 -14.40 -36.52
C PRO A 170 -20.22 -15.12 -35.76
N THR A 171 -20.15 -15.08 -34.44
CA THR A 171 -21.31 -15.37 -33.61
C THR A 171 -22.20 -14.15 -33.74
N ARG A 172 -23.35 -14.32 -34.39
CA ARG A 172 -24.43 -13.33 -34.48
C ARG A 172 -24.75 -12.83 -33.07
N SER A 173 -24.09 -11.77 -32.63
CA SER A 173 -24.47 -11.00 -31.46
C SER A 173 -24.83 -9.61 -31.95
N LYS A 174 -26.02 -9.20 -31.52
CA LYS A 174 -26.78 -8.07 -32.04
C LYS A 174 -25.96 -6.79 -32.03
N ALA A 175 -26.11 -6.03 -33.12
CA ALA A 175 -25.91 -4.58 -33.25
C ALA A 175 -24.92 -3.98 -32.24
N CYS A 176 -23.71 -3.70 -32.72
CA CYS A 176 -22.86 -2.66 -32.16
C CYS A 176 -23.70 -1.38 -32.07
N GLY A 177 -24.16 -1.05 -30.87
CA GLY A 177 -24.82 0.22 -30.63
C GLY A 177 -23.80 1.32 -30.90
N GLU A 178 -24.12 2.22 -31.83
CA GLU A 178 -23.54 3.55 -31.88
C GLU A 178 -23.32 4.06 -30.46
N ILE A 179 -22.09 4.46 -30.15
CA ILE A 179 -21.81 5.25 -28.94
C ILE A 179 -22.54 6.58 -29.14
N ARG A 180 -23.80 6.63 -28.73
CA ARG A 180 -24.53 7.88 -28.58
C ARG A 180 -24.01 8.54 -27.32
N ASP A 181 -23.82 9.85 -27.41
CA ASP A 181 -23.50 10.67 -26.24
C ASP A 181 -24.47 10.34 -25.09
N PRO A 182 -23.99 10.25 -23.84
CA PRO A 182 -24.86 9.94 -22.72
C PRO A 182 -26.01 10.93 -22.69
N ILE A 183 -27.25 10.43 -22.74
CA ILE A 183 -28.44 11.24 -22.52
C ILE A 183 -28.19 12.01 -21.22
N PHE A 184 -28.40 13.33 -21.25
CA PHE A 184 -28.19 14.18 -20.08
C PHE A 184 -29.14 13.76 -18.95
N ILE A 185 -28.70 12.82 -18.12
CA ILE A 185 -29.44 12.40 -16.93
C ILE A 185 -29.28 13.54 -15.93
N ARG A 186 -30.42 14.17 -15.58
CA ARG A 186 -30.47 15.10 -14.45
C ARG A 186 -29.79 14.43 -13.26
N ARG A 187 -28.68 15.03 -12.81
CA ARG A 187 -27.89 14.58 -11.66
C ARG A 187 -28.84 14.17 -10.53
N LYS A 188 -28.62 12.97 -9.99
CA LYS A 188 -29.32 12.44 -8.82
C LYS A 188 -29.05 13.41 -7.65
N GLY A 189 -29.91 14.41 -7.50
CA GLY A 189 -29.84 15.34 -6.39
C GLY A 189 -30.04 14.56 -5.11
N ALA A 190 -29.24 14.88 -4.08
CA ALA A 190 -29.48 14.38 -2.74
C ALA A 190 -30.95 14.68 -2.34
N PRO A 191 -31.63 13.78 -1.59
CA PRO A 191 -33.02 13.99 -1.21
C PRO A 191 -33.16 15.36 -0.53
N LYS A 192 -34.12 16.17 -0.98
CA LYS A 192 -34.46 17.41 -0.28
C LYS A 192 -34.97 17.05 1.11
N ARG A 193 -34.10 17.21 2.12
CA ARG A 193 -34.53 17.20 3.53
C ARG A 193 -35.54 18.33 3.72
N HIS A 194 -36.72 17.99 4.21
CA HIS A 194 -37.70 18.98 4.66
C HIS A 194 -37.02 19.89 5.71
N LYS A 195 -37.01 21.21 5.48
CA LYS A 195 -36.50 22.17 6.46
C LYS A 195 -37.38 22.09 7.72
N ARG A 196 -36.94 21.36 8.74
CA ARG A 196 -37.47 21.56 10.10
C ARG A 196 -37.10 22.98 10.52
N LYS A 197 -38.07 23.73 11.05
CA LYS A 197 -37.84 25.09 11.57
C LYS A 197 -36.62 25.06 12.49
N ALA A 198 -35.58 25.81 12.16
CA ALA A 198 -34.38 25.89 12.98
C ALA A 198 -34.78 26.38 14.37
N SER A 199 -34.48 25.57 15.41
CA SER A 199 -34.66 26.00 16.80
C SER A 199 -33.84 27.28 17.01
N LYS A 200 -34.47 28.35 17.50
CA LYS A 200 -33.77 29.60 17.77
C LYS A 200 -32.68 29.34 18.81
N ARG A 201 -31.45 29.76 18.49
CA ARG A 201 -30.27 29.51 19.31
C ARG A 201 -30.43 30.21 20.68
N LYS A 202 -30.33 29.43 21.75
CA LYS A 202 -30.37 29.90 23.15
C LYS A 202 -28.96 30.13 23.68
N CYS A 203 -28.81 31.03 24.64
CA CYS A 203 -27.55 31.23 25.35
C CYS A 203 -27.17 29.95 26.11
N SER A 204 -25.99 29.41 25.85
CA SER A 204 -25.55 28.15 26.48
C SER A 204 -25.36 28.24 28.01
N LYS A 205 -25.30 29.43 28.61
CA LYS A 205 -25.14 29.60 30.07
C LYS A 205 -26.47 29.69 30.82
N TYR A 206 -27.45 30.41 30.26
CA TYR A 206 -28.74 30.67 30.94
C TYR A 206 -29.97 30.27 30.12
N ASN A 207 -29.78 29.60 28.97
CA ASN A 207 -30.81 29.10 28.07
C ASN A 207 -31.88 30.13 27.59
N LYS A 208 -31.60 31.43 27.71
CA LYS A 208 -32.45 32.52 27.21
C LYS A 208 -32.25 32.76 25.71
N LEU A 209 -33.30 33.16 25.03
CA LEU A 209 -33.28 33.54 23.61
C LEU A 209 -32.80 35.01 23.45
N GLY A 210 -32.38 35.38 22.23
CA GLY A 210 -32.03 36.76 21.89
C GLY A 210 -30.55 37.13 22.05
N HIS A 211 -29.72 36.28 22.66
CA HIS A 211 -28.27 36.49 22.73
C HIS A 211 -27.51 35.16 22.76
N THR A 212 -26.22 35.18 22.46
CA THR A 212 -25.34 34.00 22.56
C THR A 212 -24.47 34.08 23.81
N LYS A 213 -23.81 32.98 24.19
CA LYS A 213 -22.92 32.96 25.36
C LYS A 213 -21.88 34.11 25.37
N ARG A 214 -21.41 34.53 24.18
CA ARG A 214 -20.41 35.60 24.03
C ARG A 214 -20.97 37.01 24.21
N THR A 215 -22.28 37.19 24.01
CA THR A 215 -22.96 38.49 24.13
C THR A 215 -23.81 38.58 25.40
N CYS A 216 -23.66 37.61 26.31
CA CYS A 216 -24.38 37.58 27.57
C CYS A 216 -23.84 38.63 28.54
N VAL A 217 -24.68 39.61 28.89
CA VAL A 217 -24.32 40.73 29.78
C VAL A 217 -24.40 40.34 31.26
N GLU A 218 -25.24 39.36 31.62
CA GLU A 218 -25.44 38.81 32.98
C GLU A 218 -24.26 37.94 33.49
N GLY A 219 -23.09 38.02 32.86
CA GLY A 219 -21.93 37.18 33.19
C GLY A 219 -20.58 37.83 32.97
N ARG A 220 -20.51 39.15 32.80
CA ARG A 220 -19.23 39.86 32.71
C ARG A 220 -18.62 40.01 34.13
N PRO A 221 -17.45 39.41 34.42
CA PRO A 221 -16.67 39.83 35.58
C PRO A 221 -16.17 41.26 35.35
N GLN A 222 -16.23 42.11 36.37
CA GLN A 222 -15.52 43.39 36.36
C GLN A 222 -14.04 43.16 36.06
N LYS A 223 -13.42 44.01 35.22
CA LYS A 223 -12.01 43.92 34.84
C LYS A 223 -11.12 44.16 36.08
N GLY A 224 -10.76 43.08 36.77
CA GLY A 224 -9.61 43.02 37.67
C GLY A 224 -8.42 42.39 36.96
N LYS A 225 -7.23 43.00 37.09
CA LYS A 225 -5.97 42.56 36.47
C LYS A 225 -5.65 41.10 36.86
N GLY A 226 -5.51 40.21 35.88
CA GLY A 226 -5.13 38.80 36.08
C GLY A 226 -3.61 38.58 35.96
N PRO A 227 -3.04 37.58 36.66
CA PRO A 227 -1.60 37.52 36.97
C PRO A 227 -0.74 37.00 35.82
N ASP A 228 0.55 37.31 35.94
CA ASP A 228 1.62 37.06 34.97
C ASP A 228 1.78 35.57 34.58
N ARG A 229 2.13 35.35 33.30
CA ARG A 229 2.16 34.08 32.57
C ARG A 229 3.05 33.01 33.22
N MET A 230 4.00 33.42 34.08
CA MET A 230 4.89 32.55 34.84
C MET A 230 4.18 31.70 35.90
N SER A 231 3.07 32.18 36.50
CA SER A 231 2.37 31.46 37.58
C SER A 231 1.61 30.21 37.10
N TRP A 232 1.19 30.19 35.83
CA TRP A 232 0.52 29.04 35.21
C TRP A 232 1.47 27.86 34.93
N ILE A 233 2.76 28.15 34.68
CA ILE A 233 3.75 27.13 34.34
C ILE A 233 4.16 26.35 35.60
N TRP A 234 4.30 27.03 36.73
CA TRP A 234 4.67 26.41 38.01
C TRP A 234 3.58 25.47 38.54
N ASN A 235 2.31 25.87 38.47
CA ASN A 235 1.18 25.03 38.91
C ASN A 235 0.91 23.80 38.03
N LYS A 236 1.47 23.77 36.80
CA LYS A 236 1.39 22.60 35.93
C LYS A 236 2.49 21.59 36.25
N LEU A 237 3.70 22.07 36.57
CA LEU A 237 4.84 21.23 36.95
C LEU A 237 4.68 20.59 38.34
N THR A 238 3.98 21.22 39.28
CA THR A 238 3.72 20.64 40.61
C THR A 238 2.59 19.61 40.66
N ARG A 239 1.69 19.60 39.66
CA ARG A 239 0.61 18.60 39.57
C ARG A 239 1.06 17.28 38.95
N ASP A 240 1.99 17.32 38.01
CA ASP A 240 2.48 16.11 37.34
C ASP A 240 3.49 15.30 38.19
N ASN A 241 3.98 15.87 39.30
CA ASN A 241 4.94 15.22 40.22
C ASN A 241 4.30 14.63 41.49
N ALA A 242 2.97 14.64 41.61
CA ALA A 242 2.23 14.08 42.75
C ALA A 242 1.44 12.79 42.41
N MET A 243 1.70 12.18 41.25
CA MET A 243 1.19 10.85 40.86
C MET A 243 2.36 9.89 40.52
N ARG A 244 3.42 9.93 41.32
CA ARG A 244 4.36 8.82 41.50
C ARG A 244 4.46 8.48 42.98
#